data_AF-A0A3D3X5U2-F1
#
_entry.id   AF-A0A3D3X5U2-F1
#
_cell.length_a   1.000
_cell.length_b   1.000
_cell.length_c   1.000
_cell.angle_alpha   90.00
_cell.angle_beta   90.00
_cell.angle_gamma   90.00
#
_symmetry.space_group_name_H-M   'P 1'
#
loop_
_entity.id
_entity.type
_entity.pdbx_description
1 polymer ?
#
loop_
_entity_poly.entity_id
_entity_poly.type
_entity_poly.pdbx_seq_one_letter_code
_entity_poly.pdbx_strand_id
1 'polypeptide(L)'
;EEARQFQDLELLDLTEEMAMIAVQGPQTEDLISSFLEQGSLPLRRHNSLSKITMMGVDILISRTGYTGEPHCFEMFIPAGKVSGIWEMLHHAGISSGFTAVGLGARDTLRLEARLPLYGHELGIDPEGVEIPAYAFPLTAYAVSFAESKGNFIGREALARQYQDLEQLRSGNSTEIPSLPKKIFALHLLDRGVMRQGDVVFKGETRLGTVTSGTVVPYWKFSGLGESSEITDQQDRRSIGLALLSARTQIGTDLEIEVRGRRLKARVVSGHGSSKIPPYFRALIS
;
A
#
# COMPACT_ATOMS: atom_id res chain seq x y z
N GLU A 1 -27.89 -2.14 8.12
CA GLU A 1 -28.94 -1.39 8.85
C GLU A 1 -29.33 -0.12 8.10
N GLU A 2 -28.38 0.78 7.81
CA GLU A 2 -28.58 1.99 6.98
C GLU A 2 -29.19 1.73 5.59
N ALA A 3 -28.78 0.65 4.91
CA ALA A 3 -29.30 0.28 3.59
C ALA A 3 -30.84 0.16 3.54
N ARG A 4 -31.50 -0.15 4.68
CA ARG A 4 -32.96 -0.26 4.77
C ARG A 4 -33.69 1.07 4.63
N GLN A 5 -32.98 2.20 4.73
CA GLN A 5 -33.55 3.54 4.59
C GLN A 5 -33.80 3.91 3.11
N PHE A 6 -33.26 3.15 2.17
CA PHE A 6 -33.41 3.38 0.73
C PHE A 6 -34.39 2.34 0.15
N GLN A 7 -35.56 2.81 -0.30
CA GLN A 7 -36.65 1.93 -0.76
C GLN A 7 -36.31 1.17 -2.07
N ASP A 8 -35.44 1.75 -2.91
CA ASP A 8 -35.06 1.22 -4.22
C ASP A 8 -33.58 0.81 -4.31
N LEU A 9 -32.97 0.44 -3.18
CA LEU A 9 -31.56 0.00 -3.16
C LEU A 9 -31.44 -1.51 -3.40
N GLU A 10 -30.69 -1.87 -4.44
CA GLU A 10 -30.25 -3.24 -4.70
C GLU A 10 -28.72 -3.34 -4.53
N LEU A 11 -28.27 -4.39 -3.83
CA LEU A 11 -26.85 -4.72 -3.67
C LEU A 11 -26.60 -6.07 -4.33
N LEU A 12 -25.79 -6.07 -5.38
CA LEU A 12 -25.42 -7.26 -6.14
C LEU A 12 -23.99 -7.65 -5.83
N ASP A 13 -23.78 -8.95 -5.56
CA ASP A 13 -22.44 -9.54 -5.49
C ASP A 13 -22.07 -10.11 -6.85
N LEU A 14 -21.14 -9.44 -7.54
CA LEU A 14 -20.65 -9.83 -8.87
C LEU A 14 -19.30 -10.54 -8.81
N THR A 15 -18.87 -11.02 -7.64
CA THR A 15 -17.54 -11.62 -7.44
C THR A 15 -17.28 -12.81 -8.36
N GLU A 16 -18.30 -13.62 -8.67
CA GLU A 16 -18.16 -14.77 -9.58
C GLU A 16 -18.38 -14.42 -11.06
N GLU A 17 -19.00 -13.26 -11.34
CA GLU A 17 -19.32 -12.80 -12.70
C GLU A 17 -18.20 -11.97 -13.32
N MET A 18 -17.33 -11.42 -12.48
CA MET A 18 -16.24 -10.53 -12.86
C MET A 18 -14.89 -11.11 -12.42
N ALA A 19 -13.88 -10.87 -13.23
CA ALA A 19 -12.49 -11.08 -12.88
C ALA A 19 -11.73 -9.75 -12.96
N MET A 20 -10.62 -9.65 -12.23
CA MET A 20 -9.78 -8.45 -12.23
C MET A 20 -8.35 -8.82 -12.60
N ILE A 21 -7.79 -8.12 -13.59
CA ILE A 21 -6.37 -8.18 -13.94
C ILE A 21 -5.73 -6.86 -13.52
N ALA A 22 -4.73 -6.93 -12.65
CA ALA A 22 -3.89 -5.78 -12.32
C ALA A 22 -2.67 -5.75 -13.24
N VAL A 23 -2.49 -4.67 -13.98
CA VAL A 23 -1.36 -4.45 -14.87
C VAL A 23 -0.57 -3.26 -14.33
N GLN A 24 0.63 -3.50 -13.81
CA GLN A 24 1.40 -2.51 -13.07
C GLN A 24 2.85 -2.50 -13.54
N GLY A 25 3.36 -1.30 -13.84
CA GLY A 25 4.70 -1.08 -14.34
C GLY A 25 4.74 -0.05 -15.47
N PRO A 26 5.93 0.48 -15.79
CA PRO A 26 6.10 1.68 -16.60
C PRO A 26 5.60 1.56 -18.04
N GLN A 27 5.59 0.34 -18.61
CA GLN A 27 5.16 0.08 -19.98
C GLN A 27 3.67 -0.27 -20.10
N THR A 28 2.94 -0.28 -18.99
CA THR A 28 1.53 -0.72 -18.98
C THR A 28 0.64 0.16 -19.84
N GLU A 29 0.86 1.49 -19.81
CA GLU A 29 0.02 2.42 -20.55
C GLU A 29 0.13 2.19 -22.06
N ASP A 30 1.35 1.99 -22.56
CA ASP A 30 1.61 1.71 -23.97
C ASP A 30 1.04 0.34 -24.39
N LEU A 31 1.23 -0.67 -23.55
CA LEU A 31 0.70 -2.02 -23.80
C LEU A 31 -0.82 -2.00 -23.94
N ILE A 32 -1.54 -1.46 -22.95
CA ILE A 32 -3.01 -1.44 -22.98
C ILE A 32 -3.51 -0.57 -24.16
N SER A 33 -2.87 0.57 -24.42
CA SER A 33 -3.25 1.45 -25.53
C SER A 33 -3.13 0.78 -26.89
N SER A 34 -2.19 -0.16 -27.07
CA SER A 34 -2.00 -0.88 -28.35
C SER A 34 -3.15 -1.82 -28.72
N PHE A 35 -4.01 -2.18 -27.75
CA PHE A 35 -5.17 -3.05 -27.94
C PHE A 35 -6.51 -2.32 -27.74
N LEU A 36 -6.49 -0.98 -27.65
CA LEU A 36 -7.68 -0.18 -27.42
C LEU A 36 -8.51 -0.06 -28.72
N GLU A 37 -9.72 -0.61 -28.71
CA GLU A 37 -10.67 -0.49 -29.83
C GLU A 37 -11.58 0.74 -29.69
N GLN A 38 -12.11 0.97 -28.47
CA GLN A 38 -12.98 2.10 -28.14
C GLN A 38 -12.73 2.60 -26.72
N GLY A 39 -13.15 3.84 -26.46
CA GLY A 39 -12.96 4.51 -25.18
C GLY A 39 -11.58 5.16 -25.04
N SER A 40 -11.19 5.47 -23.81
CA SER A 40 -9.88 6.04 -23.50
C SER A 40 -9.39 5.56 -22.15
N LEU A 41 -8.08 5.54 -21.95
CA LEU A 41 -7.52 5.22 -20.64
C LEU A 41 -7.93 6.27 -19.60
N PRO A 42 -8.08 5.88 -18.32
CA PRO A 42 -8.36 6.84 -17.27
C PRO A 42 -7.31 7.94 -17.23
N LEU A 43 -7.77 9.16 -16.91
CA LEU A 43 -6.92 10.34 -16.73
C LEU A 43 -5.72 10.02 -15.84
N ARG A 44 -4.61 10.74 -16.03
CA ARG A 44 -3.39 10.63 -15.21
C ARG A 44 -3.56 11.25 -13.82
N ARG A 45 -4.68 10.93 -13.17
CA ARG A 45 -5.00 11.24 -11.78
C ARG A 45 -5.32 9.92 -11.08
N HIS A 46 -4.73 9.69 -9.91
CA HIS A 46 -5.00 8.51 -9.10
C HIS A 46 -6.51 8.33 -8.85
N ASN A 47 -7.00 7.08 -8.83
CA ASN A 47 -8.43 6.72 -8.71
C ASN A 47 -9.32 7.24 -9.85
N SER A 48 -8.76 7.50 -11.04
CA SER A 48 -9.59 7.77 -12.22
C SER A 48 -10.12 6.47 -12.79
N LEU A 49 -11.37 6.49 -13.26
CA LEU A 49 -12.02 5.37 -13.93
C LEU A 49 -12.31 5.72 -15.38
N SER A 50 -12.40 4.70 -16.21
CA SER A 50 -12.87 4.79 -17.59
C SER A 50 -13.49 3.46 -18.01
N LYS A 51 -14.11 3.46 -19.19
CA LYS A 51 -14.58 2.27 -19.88
C LYS A 51 -13.84 2.17 -21.21
N ILE A 52 -13.34 0.98 -21.51
CA ILE A 52 -12.65 0.68 -22.76
C ILE A 52 -13.25 -0.57 -23.40
N THR A 53 -13.02 -0.72 -24.70
CA THR A 53 -13.33 -1.97 -25.43
C THR A 53 -12.03 -2.56 -25.95
N MET A 54 -11.85 -3.86 -25.75
CA MET A 54 -10.68 -4.64 -26.16
C MET A 54 -11.12 -6.06 -26.51
N MET A 55 -10.73 -6.57 -27.68
CA MET A 55 -11.21 -7.85 -28.23
C MET A 55 -12.75 -7.95 -28.28
N GLY A 56 -13.44 -6.83 -28.56
CA GLY A 56 -14.89 -6.74 -28.51
C GLY A 56 -15.50 -6.91 -27.12
N VAL A 57 -14.70 -6.84 -26.05
CA VAL A 57 -15.15 -6.94 -24.65
C VAL A 57 -15.11 -5.56 -24.00
N ASP A 58 -16.22 -5.19 -23.37
CA ASP A 58 -16.31 -4.01 -22.53
C ASP A 58 -15.62 -4.24 -21.19
N ILE A 59 -14.67 -3.35 -20.84
CA ILE A 59 -13.84 -3.44 -19.65
C ILE A 59 -13.94 -2.13 -18.87
N LEU A 60 -14.24 -2.24 -17.57
CA LEU A 60 -14.04 -1.12 -16.66
C LEU A 60 -12.58 -1.10 -16.24
N ILE A 61 -11.93 0.05 -16.38
CA ILE A 61 -10.52 0.20 -16.05
C ILE A 61 -10.34 1.36 -15.09
N SER A 62 -9.55 1.15 -14.04
CA SER A 62 -9.19 2.19 -13.08
C SER A 62 -7.68 2.39 -13.05
N ARG A 63 -7.24 3.63 -12.83
CA ARG A 63 -5.84 3.96 -12.56
C ARG A 63 -5.57 3.87 -11.06
N THR A 64 -5.50 2.63 -10.61
CA THR A 64 -5.29 2.19 -9.24
C THR A 64 -4.30 1.04 -9.23
N GLY A 65 -3.69 0.80 -8.07
CA GLY A 65 -2.69 -0.25 -7.94
C GLY A 65 -2.30 -0.45 -6.49
N TYR A 66 -1.62 -1.56 -6.28
CA TYR A 66 -1.21 -2.01 -4.94
C TYR A 66 0.28 -2.36 -4.88
N THR A 67 1.06 -1.90 -5.86
CA THR A 67 2.53 -2.08 -5.89
C THR A 67 3.30 -0.78 -5.63
N GLY A 68 2.63 0.37 -5.63
CA GLY A 68 3.28 1.70 -5.58
C GLY A 68 3.86 2.18 -6.91
N GLU A 69 3.69 1.39 -7.98
CA GLU A 69 4.08 1.80 -9.33
C GLU A 69 3.27 3.01 -9.81
N PRO A 70 3.90 4.02 -10.44
CA PRO A 70 3.21 5.21 -10.91
C PRO A 70 2.27 4.93 -12.09
N HIS A 71 2.57 3.89 -12.87
CA HIS A 71 1.77 3.41 -13.99
C HIS A 71 1.12 2.08 -13.61
N CYS A 72 -0.09 2.17 -13.05
CA CYS A 72 -0.86 1.02 -12.60
C CYS A 72 -2.31 1.12 -13.06
N PHE A 73 -2.86 -0.01 -13.50
CA PHE A 73 -4.26 -0.15 -13.85
C PHE A 73 -4.84 -1.44 -13.27
N GLU A 74 -6.12 -1.38 -12.92
CA GLU A 74 -6.93 -2.55 -12.59
C GLU A 74 -8.05 -2.64 -13.63
N MET A 75 -8.13 -3.78 -14.31
CA MET A 75 -9.08 -4.06 -15.38
C MET A 75 -10.11 -5.07 -14.89
N PHE A 76 -11.37 -4.65 -14.80
CA PHE A 76 -12.50 -5.48 -14.42
C PHE A 76 -13.19 -6.00 -15.68
N ILE A 77 -13.15 -7.32 -15.85
CA ILE A 77 -13.47 -8.03 -17.09
C ILE A 77 -14.53 -9.09 -16.76
N PRO A 78 -15.55 -9.32 -17.60
CA PRO A 78 -16.46 -10.45 -17.43
C PRO A 78 -15.68 -11.77 -17.29
N ALA A 79 -16.01 -12.59 -16.29
CA ALA A 79 -15.23 -13.78 -15.92
C ALA A 79 -15.02 -14.74 -17.11
N GLY A 80 -16.05 -14.95 -17.94
CA GLY A 80 -15.96 -15.81 -19.14
C GLY A 80 -15.05 -15.27 -20.26
N LYS A 81 -14.52 -14.06 -20.14
CA LYS A 81 -13.63 -13.42 -21.13
C LYS A 81 -12.21 -13.17 -20.63
N VAL A 82 -11.97 -13.31 -19.32
CA VAL A 82 -10.70 -12.91 -18.70
C VAL A 82 -9.49 -13.66 -19.25
N SER A 83 -9.61 -14.97 -19.52
CA SER A 83 -8.49 -15.78 -20.01
C SER A 83 -7.95 -15.27 -21.35
N GLY A 84 -8.83 -14.91 -22.29
CA GLY A 84 -8.42 -14.39 -23.59
C GLY A 84 -7.72 -13.04 -23.48
N ILE A 85 -8.24 -12.13 -22.64
CA ILE A 85 -7.61 -10.83 -22.39
C ILE A 85 -6.26 -11.01 -21.70
N TRP A 86 -6.17 -11.89 -20.70
CA TRP A 86 -4.92 -12.20 -20.00
C TRP A 86 -3.85 -12.73 -20.95
N GLU A 87 -4.17 -13.74 -21.75
CA GLU A 87 -3.22 -14.36 -22.70
C GLU A 87 -2.71 -13.35 -23.72
N MET A 88 -3.60 -12.53 -24.27
CA MET A 88 -3.24 -11.49 -25.24
C MET A 88 -2.31 -10.44 -24.63
N LEU A 89 -2.63 -9.89 -23.45
CA LEU A 89 -1.78 -8.92 -22.76
C LEU A 89 -0.43 -9.53 -22.38
N HIS A 90 -0.43 -10.75 -21.84
CA HIS A 90 0.78 -11.46 -21.46
C HIS A 90 1.68 -11.69 -22.67
N HIS A 91 1.16 -12.29 -23.76
CA HIS A 91 1.93 -12.56 -24.97
C HIS A 91 2.49 -11.30 -25.61
N ALA A 92 1.70 -10.23 -25.68
CA ALA A 92 2.14 -8.96 -26.23
C ALA A 92 3.22 -8.26 -25.36
N GLY A 93 3.19 -8.49 -24.05
CA GLY A 93 4.15 -7.92 -23.11
C GLY A 93 5.46 -8.69 -22.96
N ILE A 94 5.54 -9.98 -23.35
CA ILE A 94 6.72 -10.84 -23.10
C ILE A 94 8.00 -10.22 -23.65
N SER A 95 7.98 -9.70 -24.89
CA SER A 95 9.17 -9.08 -25.51
C SER A 95 9.65 -7.83 -24.80
N SER A 96 8.77 -7.20 -24.03
CA SER A 96 9.03 -6.00 -23.23
C SER A 96 9.36 -6.34 -21.77
N GLY A 97 9.42 -7.62 -21.40
CA GLY A 97 9.75 -8.07 -20.05
C GLY A 97 8.56 -8.17 -19.09
N PHE A 98 7.32 -8.13 -19.60
CA PHE A 98 6.16 -8.46 -18.76
C PHE A 98 6.25 -9.90 -18.27
N THR A 99 5.86 -10.10 -17.02
CA THR A 99 5.78 -11.42 -16.41
C THR A 99 4.54 -11.51 -15.53
N ALA A 100 3.97 -12.70 -15.45
CA ALA A 100 2.97 -13.00 -14.44
C ALA A 100 3.59 -12.89 -13.03
N VAL A 101 2.87 -12.24 -12.11
CA VAL A 101 3.32 -12.05 -10.72
C VAL A 101 2.31 -12.64 -9.76
N GLY A 102 2.80 -13.42 -8.79
CA GLY A 102 1.99 -14.01 -7.73
C GLY A 102 1.80 -13.07 -6.53
N LEU A 103 0.96 -13.52 -5.59
CA LEU A 103 0.64 -12.77 -4.36
C LEU A 103 1.88 -12.43 -3.51
N GLY A 104 2.90 -13.29 -3.49
CA GLY A 104 4.14 -13.03 -2.75
C GLY A 104 4.89 -11.79 -3.25
N ALA A 105 5.00 -11.60 -4.56
CA ALA A 105 5.61 -10.41 -5.14
C ALA A 105 4.76 -9.15 -4.90
N ARG A 106 3.43 -9.27 -4.98
CA ARG A 106 2.54 -8.16 -4.63
C ARG A 106 2.70 -7.74 -3.17
N ASP A 107 2.85 -8.69 -2.25
CA ASP A 107 3.04 -8.39 -0.83
C ASP A 107 4.39 -7.72 -0.54
N THR A 108 5.44 -8.03 -1.29
CA THR A 108 6.70 -7.27 -1.19
C THR A 108 6.51 -5.83 -1.68
N LEU A 109 5.91 -5.65 -2.86
CA LEU A 109 5.77 -4.33 -3.48
C LEU A 109 4.86 -3.39 -2.68
N ARG A 110 3.72 -3.88 -2.18
CA ARG A 110 2.82 -3.08 -1.32
C ARG A 110 3.54 -2.62 -0.06
N LEU A 111 4.41 -3.44 0.51
CA LEU A 111 5.15 -3.11 1.72
C LEU A 111 6.24 -2.07 1.43
N GLU A 112 6.92 -2.18 0.29
CA GLU A 112 7.85 -1.14 -0.18
C GLU A 112 7.14 0.20 -0.39
N ALA A 113 5.95 0.17 -0.99
CA ALA A 113 5.10 1.34 -1.18
C ALA A 113 4.44 1.85 0.12
N ARG A 114 4.51 1.07 1.21
CA ARG A 114 3.79 1.30 2.47
C ARG A 114 2.29 1.46 2.25
N LEU A 115 1.69 0.46 1.62
CA LEU A 115 0.24 0.33 1.49
C LEU A 115 -0.29 -0.60 2.60
N PRO A 116 -1.39 -0.24 3.26
CA PRO A 116 -1.90 -0.97 4.43
C PRO A 116 -2.77 -2.14 4.01
N LEU A 117 -2.58 -3.29 4.65
CA LEU A 117 -3.45 -4.46 4.47
C LEU A 117 -4.39 -4.61 5.68
N TYR A 118 -5.67 -4.90 5.44
CA TYR A 118 -6.63 -5.19 6.51
C TYR A 118 -6.24 -6.49 7.23
N GLY A 119 -6.31 -6.49 8.56
CA GLY A 119 -5.76 -7.53 9.43
C GLY A 119 -4.27 -7.36 9.74
N HIS A 120 -3.61 -6.33 9.20
CA HIS A 120 -2.21 -6.00 9.48
C HIS A 120 -2.07 -4.56 10.00
N GLU A 121 -2.27 -3.57 9.14
CA GLU A 121 -2.16 -2.15 9.47
C GLU A 121 -3.52 -1.50 9.77
N LEU A 122 -4.61 -2.20 9.45
CA LEU A 122 -6.00 -1.78 9.66
C LEU A 122 -6.78 -2.94 10.31
N GLY A 123 -7.75 -2.62 11.16
CA GLY A 123 -8.55 -3.63 11.86
C GLY A 123 -8.01 -3.92 13.25
N ILE A 124 -7.95 -5.20 13.63
CA ILE A 124 -7.52 -5.64 14.96
C ILE A 124 -6.04 -6.00 14.95
N ASP A 125 -5.27 -5.51 15.92
CA ASP A 125 -3.85 -5.82 16.08
C ASP A 125 -3.63 -7.25 16.62
N PRO A 126 -2.39 -7.78 16.60
CA PRO A 126 -2.10 -9.12 17.13
C PRO A 126 -2.41 -9.32 18.62
N GLU A 127 -2.64 -8.24 19.38
CA GLU A 127 -3.01 -8.27 20.80
C GLU A 127 -4.55 -8.24 20.99
N GLY A 128 -5.34 -8.18 19.92
CA GLY A 128 -6.80 -8.14 19.98
C GLY A 128 -7.38 -6.73 20.14
N VAL A 129 -6.57 -5.68 19.96
CA VAL A 129 -6.98 -4.29 20.13
C VAL A 129 -7.23 -3.63 18.77
N GLU A 130 -8.29 -2.85 18.64
CA GLU A 130 -8.56 -2.10 17.42
C GLU A 130 -7.46 -1.06 17.15
N ILE A 131 -6.89 -1.12 15.95
CA ILE A 131 -5.91 -0.15 15.47
C ILE A 131 -6.66 1.15 15.13
N PRO A 132 -6.32 2.31 15.73
CA PRO A 132 -6.92 3.57 15.34
C PRO A 132 -6.75 3.80 13.83
N ALA A 133 -7.80 4.15 13.11
CA ALA A 133 -7.72 4.35 11.66
C ALA A 133 -6.62 5.38 11.30
N TYR A 134 -6.49 6.47 12.06
CA TYR A 134 -5.42 7.47 11.85
C TYR A 134 -4.03 7.01 12.32
N ALA A 135 -3.87 5.80 12.86
CA ALA A 135 -2.56 5.19 13.05
C ALA A 135 -1.83 5.06 11.71
N PHE A 136 -2.58 4.86 10.62
CA PHE A 136 -2.04 4.82 9.27
C PHE A 136 -2.13 6.20 8.57
N PRO A 137 -1.03 6.73 7.99
CA PRO A 137 -1.04 8.07 7.39
C PRO A 137 -2.05 8.28 6.26
N LEU A 138 -2.33 7.26 5.44
CA LEU A 138 -3.23 7.39 4.28
C LEU A 138 -4.69 7.65 4.67
N THR A 139 -5.10 7.38 5.91
CA THR A 139 -6.46 7.62 6.40
C THR A 139 -6.87 9.08 6.28
N ALA A 140 -5.93 10.02 6.39
CA ALA A 140 -6.20 11.45 6.23
C ALA A 140 -6.72 11.81 4.83
N TYR A 141 -6.43 11.01 3.80
CA TYR A 141 -6.97 11.19 2.45
C TYR A 141 -8.31 10.48 2.23
N ALA A 142 -8.61 9.46 3.04
CA ALA A 142 -9.84 8.67 2.94
C ALA A 142 -11.02 9.26 3.74
N VAL A 143 -10.72 10.04 4.78
CA VAL A 143 -11.73 10.65 5.66
C VAL A 143 -11.90 12.12 5.33
N SER A 144 -13.15 12.52 5.07
CA SER A 144 -13.54 13.93 4.92
C SER A 144 -14.47 14.32 6.05
N PHE A 145 -14.15 15.42 6.72
CA PHE A 145 -15.01 16.06 7.73
C PHE A 145 -15.77 17.27 7.17
N ALA A 146 -15.77 17.47 5.85
CA ALA A 146 -16.53 18.54 5.21
C ALA A 146 -17.98 18.54 5.69
N GLU A 147 -18.52 19.73 5.94
CA GLU A 147 -19.90 19.89 6.40
C GLU A 147 -20.89 19.33 5.37
N SER A 148 -20.62 19.53 4.08
CA SER A 148 -21.40 18.99 2.97
C SER A 148 -21.51 17.46 2.95
N LYS A 149 -20.58 16.73 3.59
CA LYS A 149 -20.66 15.27 3.73
C LYS A 149 -21.67 14.84 4.79
N GLY A 150 -22.01 15.70 5.75
CA GLY A 150 -22.90 15.38 6.85
C GLY A 150 -22.34 14.30 7.80
N ASN A 151 -23.23 13.67 8.57
CA ASN A 151 -22.86 12.62 9.52
C ASN A 151 -22.65 11.27 8.83
N PHE A 152 -21.73 10.47 9.37
CA PHE A 152 -21.47 9.10 8.92
C PHE A 152 -21.00 8.23 10.10
N ILE A 153 -21.17 6.92 9.97
CA ILE A 153 -20.77 5.96 11.02
C ILE A 153 -19.28 6.14 11.35
N GLY A 154 -18.99 6.34 12.64
CA GLY A 154 -17.62 6.54 13.13
C GLY A 154 -17.07 7.96 12.99
N ARG A 155 -17.84 8.94 12.49
CA ARG A 155 -17.39 10.34 12.31
C ARG A 155 -16.78 10.95 13.58
N GLU A 156 -17.43 10.80 14.72
CA GLU A 156 -16.95 11.36 16.00
C GLU A 156 -15.66 10.68 16.50
N ALA A 157 -15.59 9.35 16.39
CA ALA A 157 -14.38 8.61 16.76
C ALA A 157 -13.18 9.02 15.89
N LEU A 158 -13.40 9.13 14.57
CA LEU A 158 -12.38 9.59 13.63
C LEU A 158 -11.99 11.06 13.86
N ALA A 159 -12.93 11.92 14.24
CA ALA A 159 -12.64 13.32 14.55
C ALA A 159 -11.72 13.45 15.77
N ARG A 160 -11.94 12.65 16.83
CA ARG A 160 -11.04 12.62 17.99
C ARG A 160 -9.63 12.13 17.63
N GLN A 161 -9.52 11.07 16.83
CA GLN A 161 -8.22 10.60 16.35
C GLN A 161 -7.49 11.65 15.50
N TYR A 162 -8.22 12.38 14.64
CA TYR A 162 -7.66 13.45 13.83
C TYR A 162 -7.18 14.63 14.69
N GLN A 163 -7.94 15.02 15.72
CA GLN A 163 -7.52 16.05 16.68
C GLN A 163 -6.21 15.68 17.38
N ASP A 164 -6.08 14.43 17.86
CA ASP A 164 -4.83 13.95 18.48
C ASP A 164 -3.65 13.96 17.48
N LEU A 165 -3.91 13.66 16.20
CA LEU A 165 -2.89 13.75 15.15
C LEU A 165 -2.40 15.19 14.93
N GLU A 166 -3.30 16.17 14.91
CA GLU A 166 -2.94 17.60 14.80
C GLU A 166 -2.17 18.09 16.04
N GLN A 167 -2.54 17.62 17.23
CA GLN A 167 -1.80 17.89 18.46
C GLN A 167 -0.38 17.32 18.42
N LEU A 168 -0.20 16.10 17.92
CA LEU A 168 1.12 15.50 17.70
C LEU A 168 1.99 16.33 16.76
N ARG A 169 1.41 16.82 15.66
CA ARG A 169 2.12 17.60 14.64
C ARG A 169 2.55 18.98 15.15
N SER A 170 1.71 19.61 15.95
CA SER A 170 1.98 20.93 16.53
C SER A 170 2.91 20.88 17.74
N GLY A 171 3.12 19.71 18.35
CA GLY A 171 3.95 19.55 19.55
C GLY A 171 3.28 20.07 20.84
N ASN A 172 2.00 20.42 20.78
CA ASN A 172 1.30 21.18 21.81
C ASN A 172 0.67 20.34 22.94
N SER A 173 0.79 19.00 22.92
CA SER A 173 0.05 18.15 23.88
C SER A 173 0.86 17.00 24.48
N THR A 174 0.64 16.79 25.78
CA THR A 174 1.10 15.65 26.58
C THR A 174 0.22 14.41 26.43
N GLU A 175 -1.04 14.54 25.98
CA GLU A 175 -2.00 13.44 25.92
C GLU A 175 -2.64 13.29 24.54
N ILE A 176 -2.82 12.03 24.11
CA ILE A 176 -3.35 11.64 22.79
C ILE A 176 -4.17 10.33 22.93
N PRO A 177 -5.24 10.34 23.74
CA PRO A 177 -5.93 9.12 24.17
C PRO A 177 -6.60 8.35 23.03
N SER A 178 -6.95 9.01 21.93
CA SER A 178 -7.58 8.40 20.75
C SER A 178 -6.56 7.94 19.71
N LEU A 179 -5.32 8.46 19.74
CA LEU A 179 -4.24 8.04 18.85
C LEU A 179 -2.92 7.75 19.60
N PRO A 180 -2.89 6.76 20.51
CA PRO A 180 -1.70 6.45 21.31
C PRO A 180 -0.60 5.73 20.50
N LYS A 181 -0.98 5.05 19.40
CA LYS A 181 -0.07 4.29 18.53
C LYS A 181 -0.24 4.71 17.07
N LYS A 182 0.83 4.60 16.28
CA LYS A 182 0.87 4.84 14.83
C LYS A 182 1.69 3.78 14.12
N ILE A 183 1.44 3.61 12.82
CA ILE A 183 2.20 2.71 11.96
C ILE A 183 3.45 3.42 11.45
N PHE A 184 4.60 2.78 11.65
CA PHE A 184 5.91 3.25 11.23
C PHE A 184 6.60 2.22 10.32
N ALA A 185 7.43 2.71 9.40
CA ALA A 185 8.29 1.87 8.58
C ALA A 185 9.57 1.52 9.33
N LEU A 186 9.97 0.26 9.26
CA LEU A 186 11.15 -0.30 9.93
C LEU A 186 12.08 -0.96 8.91
N HIS A 187 13.38 -0.81 9.16
CA HIS A 187 14.44 -1.54 8.48
C HIS A 187 15.22 -2.36 9.52
N LEU A 188 15.38 -3.66 9.31
CA LEU A 188 16.32 -4.45 10.12
C LEU A 188 17.76 -4.14 9.68
N LEU A 189 18.62 -3.83 10.65
CA LEU A 189 20.05 -3.63 10.46
C LEU A 189 20.82 -4.95 10.50
N ASP A 190 20.32 -5.91 11.28
CA ASP A 190 20.88 -7.27 11.36
C ASP A 190 20.24 -8.21 10.33
N ARG A 191 20.93 -9.31 10.02
CA ARG A 191 20.38 -10.37 9.17
C ARG A 191 19.21 -11.07 9.87
N GLY A 192 18.05 -11.04 9.25
CA GLY A 192 16.86 -11.73 9.73
C GLY A 192 15.64 -11.32 8.93
N VAL A 193 14.47 -11.79 9.36
CA VAL A 193 13.18 -11.42 8.78
C VAL A 193 12.21 -11.18 9.91
N MET A 194 11.76 -9.93 10.06
CA MET A 194 10.66 -9.62 10.98
C MET A 194 9.33 -10.08 10.37
N ARG A 195 8.40 -10.52 11.22
CA ARG A 195 7.07 -11.02 10.86
C ARG A 195 6.01 -10.38 11.73
N GLN A 196 4.75 -10.45 11.29
CA GLN A 196 3.61 -9.99 12.08
C GLN A 196 3.62 -10.63 13.47
N GLY A 197 3.41 -9.82 14.50
CA GLY A 197 3.41 -10.26 15.90
C GLY A 197 4.79 -10.20 16.57
N ASP A 198 5.89 -10.03 15.83
CA ASP A 198 7.20 -9.82 16.43
C ASP A 198 7.18 -8.54 17.27
N VAL A 199 7.69 -8.63 18.50
CA VAL A 199 7.59 -7.55 19.48
C VAL A 199 8.76 -6.57 19.30
N VAL A 200 8.45 -5.27 19.35
CA VAL A 200 9.41 -4.18 19.16
C VAL A 200 9.78 -3.54 20.48
N PHE A 201 11.07 -3.35 20.71
CA PHE A 201 11.66 -2.85 21.95
C PHE A 201 12.53 -1.62 21.73
N LYS A 202 12.66 -0.83 22.80
CA LYS A 202 13.69 0.19 22.98
C LYS A 202 14.36 -0.04 24.33
N GLY A 203 15.52 -0.68 24.34
CA GLY A 203 16.10 -1.26 25.55
C GLY A 203 15.13 -2.28 26.16
N GLU A 204 14.87 -2.18 27.46
CA GLU A 204 13.95 -3.08 28.17
C GLU A 204 12.45 -2.76 27.93
N THR A 205 12.14 -1.63 27.30
CA THR A 205 10.74 -1.19 27.14
C THR A 205 10.13 -1.76 25.86
N ARG A 206 9.01 -2.49 26.00
CA ARG A 206 8.15 -2.87 24.87
C ARG A 206 7.51 -1.62 24.28
N LEU A 207 7.84 -1.30 23.03
CA LEU A 207 7.38 -0.10 22.33
C LEU A 207 6.19 -0.36 21.40
N GLY A 208 6.03 -1.59 20.93
CA GLY A 208 4.96 -1.97 20.02
C GLY A 208 5.18 -3.33 19.38
N THR A 209 4.56 -3.53 18.22
CA THR A 209 4.49 -4.83 17.55
C THR A 209 4.57 -4.65 16.03
N VAL A 210 5.28 -5.56 15.35
CA VAL A 210 5.36 -5.62 13.89
C VAL A 210 4.00 -6.05 13.33
N THR A 211 3.49 -5.31 12.34
CA THR A 211 2.22 -5.59 11.67
C THR A 211 2.43 -6.31 10.33
N SER A 212 3.50 -5.97 9.62
CA SER A 212 3.91 -6.60 8.37
C SER A 212 5.43 -6.66 8.28
N GLY A 213 5.98 -7.72 7.71
CA GLY A 213 7.43 -7.85 7.58
C GLY A 213 7.85 -8.91 6.57
N THR A 214 8.87 -8.59 5.77
CA THR A 214 9.43 -9.50 4.77
C THR A 214 10.85 -9.12 4.37
N VAL A 215 11.41 -9.86 3.41
CA VAL A 215 12.66 -9.51 2.72
C VAL A 215 12.32 -9.16 1.28
N VAL A 216 12.83 -8.03 0.82
CA VAL A 216 12.60 -7.54 -0.55
C VAL A 216 13.92 -7.46 -1.31
N PRO A 217 13.96 -7.90 -2.58
CA PRO A 217 15.07 -7.58 -3.46
C PRO A 217 14.99 -6.12 -3.90
N TYR A 218 16.12 -5.49 -4.19
CA TYR A 218 16.16 -4.17 -4.81
C TYR A 218 17.35 -4.04 -5.75
N TRP A 219 17.19 -3.23 -6.79
CA TRP A 219 18.30 -2.83 -7.65
C TRP A 219 19.15 -1.75 -6.99
N LYS A 220 20.47 -1.86 -7.16
CA LYS A 220 21.37 -0.74 -6.86
C LYS A 220 21.31 0.25 -8.01
N PHE A 221 21.29 1.52 -7.65
CA PHE A 221 21.35 2.62 -8.62
C PHE A 221 22.74 3.27 -8.57
N SER A 222 23.28 3.62 -9.73
CA SER A 222 24.45 4.49 -9.85
C SER A 222 23.98 5.95 -9.98
N GLY A 223 24.85 6.93 -9.73
CA GLY A 223 24.49 8.36 -9.82
C GLY A 223 23.64 8.88 -8.66
N LEU A 224 23.18 10.13 -8.76
CA LEU A 224 22.39 10.80 -7.72
C LEU A 224 21.21 11.56 -8.34
N GLY A 225 20.04 11.47 -7.71
CA GLY A 225 18.86 12.22 -8.17
C GLY A 225 18.43 11.83 -9.57
N GLU A 226 18.23 12.80 -10.46
CA GLU A 226 17.72 12.58 -11.82
C GLU A 226 18.71 11.86 -12.75
N SER A 227 20.01 11.88 -12.46
CA SER A 227 21.04 11.20 -13.26
C SER A 227 21.24 9.74 -12.88
N SER A 228 20.39 9.19 -12.02
CA SER A 228 20.60 7.86 -11.47
C SER A 228 19.99 6.75 -12.32
N GLU A 229 20.79 5.73 -12.58
CA GLU A 229 20.49 4.62 -13.49
C GLU A 229 20.46 3.30 -12.72
N ILE A 230 19.60 2.37 -13.16
CA ILE A 230 19.56 1.00 -12.64
C ILE A 230 20.86 0.30 -13.04
N THR A 231 21.48 -0.41 -12.12
CA THR A 231 22.64 -1.27 -12.38
C THR A 231 22.23 -2.74 -12.41
N ASP A 232 23.11 -3.60 -12.95
CA ASP A 232 22.92 -5.06 -12.90
C ASP A 232 23.09 -5.65 -11.48
N GLN A 233 23.49 -4.84 -10.50
CA GLN A 233 23.66 -5.28 -9.13
C GLN A 233 22.33 -5.26 -8.37
N GLN A 234 22.05 -6.37 -7.70
CA GLN A 234 20.90 -6.51 -6.80
C GLN A 234 21.36 -6.84 -5.39
N ASP A 235 20.55 -6.48 -4.42
CA ASP A 235 20.73 -6.87 -3.03
C ASP A 235 19.37 -7.10 -2.37
N ARG A 236 19.37 -7.53 -1.11
CA ARG A 236 18.16 -7.78 -0.33
C ARG A 236 18.20 -7.04 0.99
N ARG A 237 17.03 -6.64 1.46
CA ARG A 237 16.85 -5.98 2.76
C ARG A 237 15.60 -6.48 3.44
N SER A 238 15.60 -6.53 4.77
CA SER A 238 14.39 -6.85 5.53
C SER A 238 13.70 -5.59 5.99
N ILE A 239 12.47 -5.41 5.50
CA ILE A 239 11.63 -4.24 5.77
C ILE A 239 10.34 -4.66 6.46
N GLY A 240 9.69 -3.70 7.10
CA GLY A 240 8.43 -3.97 7.78
C GLY A 240 7.68 -2.70 8.16
N LEU A 241 6.45 -2.91 8.58
CA LEU A 241 5.61 -1.92 9.22
C LEU A 241 5.36 -2.38 10.66
N ALA A 242 5.31 -1.43 11.59
CA ALA A 242 5.04 -1.71 12.99
C ALA A 242 4.13 -0.66 13.62
N LEU A 243 3.23 -1.13 14.47
CA LEU A 243 2.40 -0.30 15.33
C LEU A 243 3.18 0.03 16.59
N LEU A 244 3.67 1.26 16.68
CA LEU A 244 4.50 1.75 17.78
C LEU A 244 3.81 2.92 18.48
N SER A 245 4.31 3.33 19.65
CA SER A 245 3.93 4.60 20.27
C SER A 245 3.90 5.74 19.23
N ALA A 246 2.82 6.51 19.20
CA ALA A 246 2.62 7.59 18.23
C ALA A 246 3.68 8.70 18.32
N ARG A 247 4.43 8.74 19.42
CA ARG A 247 5.54 9.68 19.70
C ARG A 247 6.89 9.18 19.18
N THR A 248 6.95 8.00 18.58
CA THR A 248 8.19 7.45 18.01
C THR A 248 8.71 8.35 16.89
N GLN A 249 10.02 8.63 16.91
CA GLN A 249 10.67 9.49 15.93
C GLN A 249 11.34 8.67 14.82
N ILE A 250 11.33 9.19 13.60
CA ILE A 250 12.16 8.65 12.51
C ILE A 250 13.63 8.70 12.91
N GLY A 251 14.39 7.67 12.56
CA GLY A 251 15.79 7.50 12.94
C GLY A 251 16.00 6.84 14.30
N THR A 252 14.93 6.57 15.07
CA THR A 252 15.05 5.85 16.35
C THR A 252 15.56 4.43 16.12
N ASP A 253 16.63 4.05 16.81
CA ASP A 253 17.11 2.67 16.88
C ASP A 253 16.28 1.86 17.87
N LEU A 254 15.94 0.65 17.46
CA LEU A 254 15.04 -0.28 18.12
C LEU A 254 15.60 -1.70 18.04
N GLU A 255 14.98 -2.61 18.76
CA GLU A 255 15.25 -4.04 18.65
C GLU A 255 13.95 -4.81 18.42
N ILE A 256 13.97 -5.79 17.52
CA ILE A 256 12.82 -6.63 17.20
C ILE A 256 13.11 -8.04 17.70
N GLU A 257 12.19 -8.62 18.46
CA GLU A 257 12.28 -10.02 18.87
C GLU A 257 11.90 -10.95 17.72
N VAL A 258 12.88 -11.61 17.14
CA VAL A 258 12.69 -12.57 16.05
C VAL A 258 13.19 -13.93 16.51
N ARG A 259 12.25 -14.87 16.73
CA ARG A 259 12.55 -16.25 17.15
C ARG A 259 13.47 -16.31 18.38
N GLY A 260 13.16 -15.52 19.41
CA GLY A 260 13.91 -15.48 20.67
C GLY A 260 15.23 -14.70 20.63
N ARG A 261 15.52 -13.97 19.55
CA ARG A 261 16.70 -13.09 19.45
C ARG A 261 16.27 -11.65 19.21
N ARG A 262 16.95 -10.70 19.85
CA ARG A 262 16.82 -9.27 19.57
C ARG A 262 17.67 -8.91 18.35
N LEU A 263 17.02 -8.45 17.28
CA LEU A 263 17.68 -7.94 16.08
C LEU A 263 17.57 -6.42 16.03
N LYS A 264 18.67 -5.73 15.73
CA LYS A 264 18.69 -4.27 15.59
C LYS A 264 17.83 -3.84 14.41
N ALA A 265 17.05 -2.80 14.63
CA ALA A 265 16.20 -2.16 13.64
C ALA A 265 16.25 -0.65 13.76
N ARG A 266 15.82 0.05 12.71
CA ARG A 266 15.68 1.51 12.69
C ARG A 266 14.33 1.91 12.14
N VAL A 267 13.73 2.93 12.75
CA VAL A 267 12.55 3.61 12.22
C VAL A 267 12.97 4.46 11.02
N VAL A 268 12.39 4.23 9.84
CA VAL A 268 12.75 4.91 8.60
C VAL A 268 11.60 5.75 8.05
N SER A 269 11.91 6.78 7.28
CA SER A 269 10.91 7.68 6.69
C SER A 269 10.07 7.01 5.60
N GLY A 270 10.55 5.90 5.03
CA GLY A 270 9.88 5.06 4.04
C GLY A 270 10.82 4.00 3.49
N HIS A 271 10.30 3.03 2.74
CA HIS A 271 11.13 1.99 2.12
C HIS A 271 11.56 2.35 0.69
N GLY A 272 10.80 3.19 -0.02
CA GLY A 272 11.18 3.64 -1.34
C GLY A 272 10.37 4.85 -1.83
N SER A 273 10.59 5.23 -3.08
CA SER A 273 10.01 6.42 -3.70
C SER A 273 9.78 6.22 -5.19
N SER A 274 8.61 6.65 -5.67
CA SER A 274 8.25 6.71 -7.11
C SER A 274 8.35 8.14 -7.67
N LYS A 275 8.96 9.08 -6.94
CA LYS A 275 9.02 10.51 -7.33
C LYS A 275 9.88 10.80 -8.57
N ILE A 276 10.79 9.90 -8.91
CA ILE A 276 11.65 10.01 -10.10
C ILE A 276 11.26 8.84 -11.03
N PRO A 277 10.17 8.99 -11.81
CA PRO A 277 9.74 7.97 -12.76
C PRO A 277 10.83 7.67 -13.79
N PRO A 278 10.80 6.51 -14.46
CA PRO A 278 9.67 5.57 -14.54
C PRO A 278 9.67 4.46 -13.48
N TYR A 279 10.72 4.32 -12.66
CA TYR A 279 10.89 3.19 -11.74
C TYR A 279 10.76 3.57 -10.27
N PHE A 280 10.26 2.64 -9.45
CA PHE A 280 10.35 2.71 -8.00
C PHE A 280 11.81 2.59 -7.51
N ARG A 281 12.20 3.41 -6.53
CA ARG A 281 13.57 3.46 -5.99
C ARG A 281 13.60 3.12 -4.51
N ALA A 282 14.41 2.15 -4.13
CA ALA A 282 14.65 1.82 -2.73
C ALA A 282 15.34 2.97 -1.99
N LEU A 283 14.81 3.35 -0.83
CA LEU A 283 15.48 4.25 0.12
C LEU A 283 16.35 3.40 1.05
N ILE A 284 17.67 3.53 0.92
CA ILE A 284 18.65 2.84 1.77
C ILE A 284 19.02 3.83 2.87
N SER A 285 18.51 3.61 4.08
CA SER A 285 18.80 4.39 5.28
C SER A 285 20.04 3.89 6.01
#